data_AF-A0A7C2YB35-F1
#
_entry.id   AF-A0A7C2YB35-F1
#
_cell.length_a   1.000
_cell.length_b   1.000
_cell.length_c   1.000
_cell.angle_alpha   90.00
_cell.angle_beta   90.00
_cell.angle_gamma   90.00
#
_symmetry.space_group_name_H-M   'P 1'
#
loop_
_entity.id
_entity.type
_entity.pdbx_description
1 polymer ?
#
loop_
_entity_poly.entity_id
_entity_poly.type
_entity_poly.pdbx_seq_one_letter_code
_entity_poly.pdbx_strand_id
1 'polypeptide(L)'
;RMGVKMFVSRVGEHKDMMQPWREPTPEEAEKIAALRDEYYQWFISLVAERRGLPEETVRSYATGEFFTAAKARQLGLVDELGDLETALDMASEMGRAPRQVVYVRPRRALLERLMAPVGRSLAEALVRELDARLGLQVLYR
;
A
#
# COMPACT_ATOMS: atom_id res chain seq x y z
N ARG A 1 -17.90 17.49 -21.99
CA ARG A 1 -16.97 16.56 -22.69
C ARG A 1 -15.98 17.40 -23.50
N MET A 2 -14.66 17.23 -23.33
CA MET A 2 -13.61 18.05 -23.98
C MET A 2 -13.27 17.63 -25.43
N GLY A 3 -14.10 16.82 -26.10
CA GLY A 3 -13.88 16.39 -27.49
C GLY A 3 -12.68 15.45 -27.72
N VAL A 4 -11.96 15.04 -26.67
CA VAL A 4 -10.81 14.14 -26.75
C VAL A 4 -11.26 12.71 -27.08
N LYS A 5 -10.70 12.11 -28.13
CA LYS A 5 -10.89 10.70 -28.49
C LYS A 5 -9.59 9.93 -28.29
N MET A 6 -9.65 8.82 -27.56
CA MET A 6 -8.52 7.91 -27.36
C MET A 6 -8.60 6.79 -28.41
N PHE A 7 -7.52 6.58 -29.15
CA PHE A 7 -7.35 5.41 -30.03
C PHE A 7 -6.45 4.40 -29.33
N VAL A 8 -6.90 3.15 -29.21
CA VAL A 8 -6.14 2.07 -28.54
C VAL A 8 -6.12 0.85 -29.45
N SER A 9 -4.92 0.47 -29.89
CA SER A 9 -4.69 -0.84 -30.50
C SER A 9 -4.39 -1.87 -29.41
N ARG A 10 -5.03 -3.03 -29.46
CA ARG A 10 -4.90 -4.10 -28.45
C ARG A 10 -4.79 -5.46 -29.12
N VAL A 11 -4.04 -6.36 -28.48
CA VAL A 11 -3.87 -7.75 -28.92
C VAL A 11 -4.96 -8.67 -28.38
N GLY A 12 -5.60 -8.31 -27.26
CA GLY A 12 -6.69 -9.09 -26.65
C GLY A 12 -7.85 -8.19 -26.26
N GLU A 13 -9.07 -8.72 -26.38
CA GLU A 13 -10.33 -7.98 -26.26
C GLU A 13 -10.39 -7.08 -25.01
N HIS A 14 -10.07 -7.65 -23.84
CA HIS A 14 -10.21 -6.94 -22.56
C HIS A 14 -8.91 -6.30 -22.04
N LYS A 15 -7.86 -6.16 -22.87
CA LYS A 15 -6.57 -5.58 -22.44
C LYS A 15 -6.62 -4.07 -22.16
N ASP A 16 -7.79 -3.46 -22.30
CA ASP A 16 -8.08 -2.09 -21.90
C ASP A 16 -9.34 -2.03 -20.99
N MET A 17 -9.73 -3.12 -20.34
CA MET A 17 -10.76 -3.05 -19.29
C MET A 17 -10.31 -2.07 -18.19
N MET A 18 -11.26 -1.50 -17.44
CA MET A 18 -11.01 -0.56 -16.33
C MET A 18 -10.42 0.80 -16.74
N GLN A 19 -10.40 1.15 -18.02
CA GLN A 19 -9.86 2.43 -18.46
C GLN A 19 -10.83 3.59 -18.16
N PRO A 20 -10.34 4.72 -17.60
CA PRO A 20 -11.21 5.79 -17.10
C PRO A 20 -11.89 6.63 -18.20
N TRP A 21 -11.54 6.43 -19.46
CA TRP A 21 -12.02 7.23 -20.60
C TRP A 21 -13.15 6.56 -21.41
N ARG A 22 -13.57 5.33 -21.06
CA ARG A 22 -14.72 4.66 -21.67
C ARG A 22 -15.54 3.93 -20.62
N GLU A 23 -16.80 3.66 -20.94
CA GLU A 23 -17.63 2.78 -20.12
C GLU A 23 -17.21 1.32 -20.31
N PRO A 24 -17.28 0.49 -19.24
CA PRO A 24 -17.06 -0.94 -19.35
C PRO A 24 -18.18 -1.59 -20.17
N THR A 25 -17.85 -2.64 -20.93
CA THR A 25 -18.88 -3.48 -21.54
C THR A 25 -19.63 -4.29 -20.46
N PRO A 26 -20.84 -4.81 -20.74
CA PRO A 26 -21.54 -5.67 -19.77
C PRO A 26 -20.71 -6.87 -19.32
N GLU A 27 -19.97 -7.49 -20.24
CA GLU A 27 -19.08 -8.62 -19.95
C GLU A 27 -17.90 -8.20 -19.05
N GLU A 28 -17.31 -7.02 -19.29
CA GLU A 28 -16.24 -6.49 -18.44
C GLU A 28 -16.75 -6.19 -17.03
N ALA A 29 -17.94 -5.59 -16.91
CA ALA A 29 -18.57 -5.32 -15.62
C ALA A 29 -18.83 -6.61 -14.82
N GLU A 30 -19.27 -7.68 -15.48
CA GLU A 30 -19.46 -8.99 -14.86
C GLU A 30 -18.14 -9.59 -14.35
N LYS A 31 -17.06 -9.54 -15.15
CA LYS A 31 -15.73 -10.01 -14.72
C LYS A 31 -15.21 -9.23 -13.51
N ILE A 32 -15.41 -7.92 -13.50
CA ILE A 32 -15.01 -7.06 -12.38
C ILE A 32 -15.82 -7.39 -11.12
N ALA A 33 -17.13 -7.61 -11.27
CA ALA A 33 -17.99 -7.99 -10.16
C ALA A 33 -17.60 -9.36 -9.59
N ALA A 34 -17.36 -10.36 -10.44
CA ALA A 34 -16.90 -11.68 -10.02
C ALA A 34 -15.58 -11.61 -9.24
N LEU A 35 -14.61 -10.83 -9.74
CA LEU A 35 -13.33 -10.65 -9.06
C LEU A 35 -13.49 -9.96 -7.70
N ARG A 36 -14.35 -8.93 -7.62
CA ARG A 36 -14.68 -8.26 -6.35
C ARG A 36 -15.28 -9.25 -5.35
N ASP A 37 -16.23 -10.07 -5.80
CA ASP A 37 -16.92 -11.01 -4.94
C ASP A 37 -16.00 -12.14 -4.47
N GLU A 38 -15.05 -12.58 -5.30
CA GLU A 38 -13.98 -13.51 -4.94
C GLU A 38 -13.08 -12.94 -3.84
N TYR A 39 -12.57 -11.71 -3.99
CA TYR A 39 -11.75 -11.07 -2.97
C TYR A 39 -12.53 -10.80 -1.68
N TYR A 40 -13.80 -10.42 -1.79
CA TYR A 40 -14.66 -10.23 -0.63
C TYR A 40 -14.84 -11.54 0.13
N GLN A 41 -15.17 -12.64 -0.55
CA GLN A 41 -15.29 -13.94 0.10
C GLN A 41 -13.98 -14.38 0.76
N TRP A 42 -12.85 -14.23 0.06
CA TRP A 42 -11.53 -14.54 0.62
C TRP A 42 -11.26 -13.76 1.91
N PHE A 43 -11.59 -12.46 1.94
CA PHE A 43 -11.42 -11.62 3.12
C PHE A 43 -12.29 -12.08 4.30
N ILE A 44 -13.57 -12.38 4.05
CA ILE A 44 -14.48 -12.89 5.09
C ILE A 44 -13.96 -14.19 5.68
N SER A 45 -13.60 -15.16 4.84
CA SER A 45 -13.07 -16.45 5.29
C SER A 45 -11.77 -16.29 6.08
N LEU A 46 -10.86 -15.42 5.64
CA LEU A 46 -9.60 -15.14 6.35
C LEU A 46 -9.85 -14.57 7.75
N VAL A 47 -10.76 -13.59 7.88
CA VAL A 47 -11.08 -12.98 9.19
C VAL A 47 -11.79 -13.99 10.09
N ALA A 48 -12.75 -14.74 9.56
CA ALA A 48 -13.47 -15.79 10.29
C ALA A 48 -12.51 -16.82 10.88
N GLU A 49 -11.59 -17.34 10.06
CA GLU A 49 -10.57 -18.30 10.48
C GLU A 49 -9.66 -17.72 11.56
N ARG A 50 -9.11 -16.52 11.36
CA ARG A 50 -8.14 -15.92 12.28
C ARG A 50 -8.74 -15.46 13.59
N ARG A 51 -10.03 -15.13 13.62
CA ARG A 51 -10.74 -14.67 14.82
C ARG A 51 -11.59 -15.77 15.46
N GLY A 52 -11.67 -16.96 14.86
CA GLY A 52 -12.51 -18.06 15.34
C GLY A 52 -14.00 -17.70 15.34
N LEU A 53 -14.44 -16.88 14.38
CA LEU A 53 -15.82 -16.39 14.28
C LEU A 53 -16.56 -17.11 13.14
N PRO A 54 -17.89 -17.32 13.25
CA PRO A 54 -18.68 -17.77 12.10
C PRO A 54 -18.59 -16.78 10.94
N GLU A 55 -18.47 -17.27 9.70
CA GLU A 55 -18.45 -16.39 8.52
C GLU A 55 -19.69 -15.50 8.42
N GLU A 56 -20.86 -16.00 8.82
CA GLU A 56 -22.10 -15.24 8.86
C GLU A 56 -22.00 -14.03 9.81
N THR A 57 -21.39 -14.23 10.98
CA THR A 57 -21.12 -13.16 11.94
C THR A 57 -20.21 -12.10 11.34
N VAL A 58 -19.09 -12.51 10.71
CA VAL A 58 -18.17 -11.56 10.06
C VAL A 58 -18.87 -10.79 8.94
N ARG A 59 -19.66 -11.50 8.11
CA ARG A 59 -20.41 -10.91 7.00
C ARG A 59 -21.43 -9.88 7.48
N SER A 60 -22.05 -10.08 8.64
CA SER A 60 -23.07 -9.17 9.19
C SER A 60 -22.56 -7.73 9.42
N TYR A 61 -21.25 -7.55 9.62
CA TYR A 61 -20.63 -6.25 9.83
C TYR A 61 -19.52 -5.91 8.82
N ALA A 62 -19.30 -6.74 7.80
CA ALA A 62 -18.31 -6.48 6.75
C ALA A 62 -18.86 -5.54 5.66
N THR A 63 -19.34 -4.36 6.07
CA THR A 63 -19.97 -3.36 5.21
C THR A 63 -18.97 -2.40 4.54
N GLY A 64 -17.70 -2.43 4.97
CA GLY A 64 -16.66 -1.47 4.57
C GLY A 64 -16.61 -0.22 5.45
N GLU A 65 -17.41 -0.16 6.52
CA GLU A 65 -17.39 0.94 7.48
C GLU A 65 -16.25 0.80 8.51
N PHE A 66 -15.85 1.93 9.08
CA PHE A 66 -14.84 1.96 10.13
C PHE A 66 -15.45 1.70 11.51
N PHE A 67 -14.73 0.97 12.36
CA PHE A 67 -15.09 0.77 13.75
C PHE A 67 -14.19 1.57 14.69
N THR A 68 -14.75 2.03 15.80
CA THR A 68 -13.92 2.43 16.94
C THR A 68 -13.25 1.19 17.54
N ALA A 69 -12.11 1.37 18.21
CA ALA A 69 -11.40 0.24 18.84
C ALA A 69 -12.30 -0.51 19.83
N ALA A 70 -13.10 0.21 20.64
CA ALA A 70 -14.08 -0.39 21.55
C ALA A 70 -15.13 -1.25 20.83
N LYS A 71 -15.65 -0.78 19.69
CA LYS A 71 -16.60 -1.57 18.89
C LYS A 71 -15.91 -2.80 18.28
N ALA A 72 -14.70 -2.65 17.76
CA ALA A 72 -13.93 -3.76 17.20
C ALA A 72 -13.69 -4.86 18.24
N ARG A 73 -13.41 -4.49 19.51
CA ARG A 73 -13.27 -5.45 20.61
C ARG A 73 -14.58 -6.19 20.89
N GLN A 74 -15.71 -5.47 20.95
CA GLN A 74 -17.03 -6.10 21.13
C GLN A 74 -17.39 -7.07 20.00
N LEU A 75 -16.97 -6.78 18.77
CA LEU A 75 -17.17 -7.65 17.61
C LEU A 75 -16.17 -8.80 17.54
N GLY A 76 -15.22 -8.89 18.47
CA GLY A 76 -14.18 -9.90 18.48
C GLY A 76 -13.13 -9.73 17.38
N LEU A 77 -12.97 -8.52 16.82
CA LEU A 77 -12.00 -8.21 15.77
C LEU A 77 -10.61 -7.83 16.31
N VAL A 78 -10.55 -7.35 17.54
CA VAL A 78 -9.30 -7.10 18.29
C VAL A 78 -9.38 -7.72 19.67
N ASP A 79 -8.24 -8.08 20.23
CA ASP A 79 -8.17 -8.79 21.51
C ASP A 79 -8.20 -7.83 22.69
N GLU A 80 -7.39 -6.77 22.63
CA GLU A 80 -7.21 -5.81 23.72
C GLU A 80 -7.18 -4.36 23.23
N LEU A 81 -7.50 -3.44 24.15
CA LEU A 81 -7.35 -2.00 23.93
C LEU A 81 -6.13 -1.53 24.69
N GLY A 82 -5.24 -0.82 24.01
CA GLY A 82 -4.01 -0.31 24.61
C GLY A 82 -3.23 0.54 23.63
N ASP A 83 -2.09 1.00 24.09
CA ASP A 83 -1.11 1.74 23.29
C ASP A 83 0.04 0.81 22.87
N LEU A 84 1.06 1.41 22.24
CA LEU A 84 2.26 0.68 21.82
C LEU A 84 2.98 0.05 23.02
N GLU A 85 3.04 0.74 24.16
CA GLU A 85 3.74 0.25 25.34
C GLU A 85 3.07 -1.02 25.88
N THR A 86 1.73 -1.04 25.90
CA THR A 86 0.92 -2.22 26.26
C THR A 86 1.22 -3.39 25.31
N ALA A 87 1.25 -3.14 24.00
CA ALA A 87 1.54 -4.18 23.01
C ALA A 87 2.96 -4.76 23.16
N LEU A 88 3.94 -3.92 23.52
CA LEU A 88 5.33 -4.34 23.76
C LEU A 88 5.47 -5.20 25.02
N ASP A 89 4.76 -4.86 26.09
CA ASP A 89 4.73 -5.68 27.31
C ASP A 89 4.13 -7.05 27.04
N MET A 90 2.98 -7.09 26.37
CA MET A 90 2.33 -8.35 25.99
C MET A 90 3.23 -9.21 25.10
N ALA A 91 3.90 -8.61 24.11
CA ALA A 91 4.81 -9.33 23.22
C ALA A 91 6.04 -9.87 23.96
N SER A 92 6.62 -9.08 24.88
CA SER A 92 7.77 -9.48 25.72
C SER A 92 7.41 -10.66 26.63
N GLU A 93 6.22 -10.62 27.26
CA GLU A 93 5.71 -11.68 28.13
C GLU A 93 5.42 -12.97 27.34
N MET A 94 4.65 -12.88 26.24
CA MET A 94 4.31 -14.04 25.40
C MET A 94 5.55 -14.67 24.75
N GLY A 95 6.50 -13.84 24.31
CA GLY A 95 7.73 -14.27 23.68
C GLY A 95 8.81 -14.73 24.67
N ARG A 96 8.60 -14.54 25.99
CA ARG A 96 9.62 -14.76 27.04
C ARG A 96 10.95 -14.10 26.70
N ALA A 97 10.88 -12.89 26.15
CA ALA A 97 12.01 -12.15 25.61
C ALA A 97 12.14 -10.79 26.31
N PRO A 98 13.35 -10.22 26.40
CA PRO A 98 13.51 -8.88 26.97
C PRO A 98 12.75 -7.84 26.14
N ARG A 99 12.20 -6.82 26.81
CA ARG A 99 11.54 -5.67 26.18
C ARG A 99 12.57 -4.78 25.47
N GLN A 100 13.05 -5.25 24.31
CA GLN A 100 14.02 -4.54 23.50
C GLN A 100 13.46 -4.29 22.11
N VAL A 101 13.12 -3.03 21.83
CA VAL A 101 12.63 -2.61 20.51
C VAL A 101 13.82 -2.27 19.61
N VAL A 102 13.98 -3.02 18.52
CA VAL A 102 14.98 -2.74 17.49
C VAL A 102 14.27 -2.26 16.22
N TYR A 103 14.47 -1.00 15.87
CA TYR A 103 13.95 -0.46 14.60
C TYR A 103 14.80 -0.96 13.44
N VAL A 104 14.31 -1.98 12.74
CA VAL A 104 14.93 -2.48 11.52
C VAL A 104 14.56 -1.57 10.36
N ARG A 105 15.52 -0.80 9.86
CA ARG A 105 15.41 -0.10 8.57
C ARG A 105 16.14 -0.92 7.50
N PRO A 106 15.61 -1.01 6.27
CA PRO A 106 16.34 -1.63 5.18
C PRO A 106 17.71 -0.96 5.05
N ARG A 107 18.78 -1.75 5.25
CA ARG A 107 20.15 -1.28 5.09
C ARG A 107 20.37 -1.00 3.62
N ARG A 108 20.63 0.27 3.27
CA ARG A 108 21.15 0.62 1.94
C ARG A 108 22.39 -0.22 1.64
N ALA A 109 22.50 -0.70 0.40
CA ALA A 109 23.62 -1.54 0.00
C ALA A 109 24.95 -0.83 0.28
N LEU A 110 26.01 -1.59 0.59
CA LEU A 110 27.33 -1.01 0.87
C LEU A 110 27.81 -0.12 -0.30
N LEU A 111 27.52 -0.54 -1.53
CA LEU A 111 27.81 0.23 -2.74
C LEU A 111 27.06 1.56 -2.76
N GLU A 112 25.77 1.60 -2.37
CA GLU A 112 25.01 2.85 -2.26
C GLU A 112 25.58 3.77 -1.18
N ARG A 113 26.03 3.23 -0.04
CA ARG A 113 26.66 4.02 1.03
C ARG A 113 28.03 4.58 0.61
N LEU A 114 28.78 3.82 -0.17
CA LEU A 114 30.11 4.20 -0.68
C LEU A 114 30.02 5.18 -1.86
N MET A 115 29.03 5.00 -2.73
CA MET A 115 28.82 5.82 -3.93
C MET A 115 27.91 7.02 -3.68
N ALA A 116 27.19 7.11 -2.56
CA ALA A 116 26.36 8.27 -2.24
C ALA A 116 27.14 9.62 -2.22
N PRO A 117 28.36 9.69 -1.67
CA PRO A 117 29.19 10.90 -1.78
C PRO A 117 29.69 11.17 -3.20
N VAL A 118 30.02 10.11 -3.95
CA VAL A 118 30.56 10.18 -5.32
C VAL A 118 29.49 10.59 -6.33
N GLY A 119 28.26 10.08 -6.19
CA GLY A 119 27.13 10.46 -7.02
C GLY A 119 26.75 11.93 -6.82
N ARG A 120 26.84 12.45 -5.59
CA ARG A 120 26.65 13.88 -5.32
C ARG A 120 27.74 14.73 -5.93
N SER A 121 29.02 14.34 -5.79
CA SER A 121 30.11 15.12 -6.37
C SER A 121 30.11 15.11 -7.90
N LEU A 122 29.74 13.98 -8.53
CA LEU A 122 29.57 13.90 -9.99
C LEU A 122 28.37 14.72 -10.46
N ALA A 123 27.23 14.67 -9.76
CA ALA A 123 26.08 15.50 -10.08
C ALA A 123 26.40 17.00 -9.95
N GLU A 124 27.08 17.41 -8.86
CA GLU A 124 27.55 18.78 -8.69
C GLU A 124 28.57 19.19 -9.74
N ALA A 125 29.49 18.31 -10.14
CA ALA A 125 30.46 18.59 -11.20
C ALA A 125 29.78 18.74 -12.56
N LEU A 126 28.77 17.91 -12.86
CA LEU A 126 27.98 18.01 -14.08
C LEU A 126 27.15 19.30 -14.11
N VAL A 127 26.53 19.67 -12.99
CA VAL A 127 25.81 20.95 -12.84
C VAL A 127 26.75 22.13 -13.03
N ARG A 128 27.94 22.13 -12.41
CA ARG A 128 28.95 23.20 -12.58
C ARG A 128 29.43 23.31 -14.03
N GLU A 129 29.66 22.19 -14.71
CA GLU A 129 30.10 22.18 -16.11
C GLU A 129 28.98 22.64 -17.07
N LEU A 130 27.74 22.24 -16.81
CA LEU A 130 26.57 22.71 -17.56
C LEU A 130 26.36 24.22 -17.38
N ASP A 131 26.47 24.74 -16.15
CA ASP A 131 26.38 26.18 -15.88
C ASP A 131 27.52 26.95 -16.59
N ALA A 132 28.75 26.42 -16.56
CA ALA A 132 29.91 27.04 -17.21
C ALA A 132 29.79 27.09 -18.74
N ARG A 133 29.20 26.06 -19.36
CA ARG A 133 29.05 25.97 -20.83
C ARG A 133 27.81 26.66 -21.36
N LEU A 134 26.71 26.62 -20.62
CA LEU A 134 25.44 27.20 -21.05
C LEU A 134 25.27 28.65 -20.58
N GLY A 135 26.17 29.15 -19.72
CA GLY A 135 26.09 30.51 -19.19
C GLY A 135 24.80 30.78 -18.41
N LEU A 136 24.10 29.72 -18.01
CA LEU A 136 22.90 29.81 -17.19
C LEU A 136 23.37 30.20 -15.79
N GLN A 137 23.41 31.49 -15.50
CA GLN A 137 23.36 31.96 -14.11
C GLN A 137 22.01 31.52 -13.54
N VAL A 138 21.91 30.28 -13.09
CA VAL A 138 20.78 29.82 -12.31
C VAL A 138 20.89 30.51 -10.96
N LEU A 139 20.22 31.66 -10.88
CA LEU A 139 20.00 32.45 -9.67
C LEU A 139 19.44 31.54 -8.58
N TYR A 140 20.29 31.07 -7.68
CA TYR A 140 19.85 30.60 -6.38
C TYR A 140 19.76 31.81 -5.45
N ARG A 141 18.52 32.13 -5.06
CA ARG A 141 18.24 32.84 -3.82
C ARG A 141 17.46 31.90 -2.92
#